data_AF-A0AAW2LKZ5-F1
#
_entry.id   AF-A0AAW2LKZ5-F1
#
_cell.length_a   1.000
_cell.length_b   1.000
_cell.length_c   1.000
_cell.angle_alpha   90.00
_cell.angle_beta   90.00
_cell.angle_gamma   90.00
#
_symmetry.space_group_name_H-M   'P 1'
#
loop_
_entity.id
_entity.type
_entity.pdbx_description
1 polymer ?
#
loop_
_entity_poly.entity_id
_entity_poly.type
_entity_poly.pdbx_seq_one_letter_code
_entity_poly.pdbx_strand_id
1 'polypeptide(L)'
;MAKAYDRVSWEFLYQVLRQKGCTQCRINLVANAVSSCWFSVLVNGEHARFFHSTRGLRQEDPVSHALFPLTADYLSWGLDRLFASHLSMYYQTPGRVRCPT
;
A
#
# COMPACT_ATOMS: atom_id res chain seq x y z
N MET A 1 -3.44 6.60 -11.41
CA MET A 1 -2.88 6.28 -10.09
C MET A 1 -1.96 7.40 -9.63
N ALA A 2 -2.47 8.41 -8.93
CA ALA A 2 -1.62 9.48 -8.39
C ALA A 2 -1.13 9.09 -6.99
N LYS A 3 0.20 9.10 -6.78
CA LYS A 3 0.86 8.93 -5.47
C LYS A 3 0.45 7.64 -4.72
N ALA A 4 0.62 6.49 -5.38
CA ALA A 4 0.22 5.20 -4.82
C ALA A 4 1.03 4.82 -3.56
N TYR A 5 2.33 5.14 -3.54
CA TYR A 5 3.22 4.90 -2.40
C TYR A 5 2.74 5.63 -1.14
N ASP A 6 2.32 6.89 -1.26
CA ASP A 6 1.84 7.72 -0.14
C ASP A 6 0.54 7.18 0.50
N ARG A 7 -0.18 6.30 -0.20
CA ARG A 7 -1.51 5.83 0.22
C ARG A 7 -1.51 4.45 0.86
N VAL A 8 -0.39 3.73 0.88
CA VAL A 8 -0.32 2.39 1.49
C VAL A 8 -0.63 2.48 2.99
N SER A 9 -1.59 1.69 3.48
CA SER A 9 -1.85 1.57 4.91
C SER A 9 -0.84 0.61 5.54
N TRP A 10 -0.21 1.04 6.64
CA TRP A 10 0.76 0.21 7.36
C TRP A 10 0.11 -1.00 8.01
N GLU A 11 -1.10 -0.84 8.55
CA GLU A 11 -1.85 -1.96 9.13
C GLU A 11 -2.12 -3.05 8.08
N PHE A 12 -2.54 -2.64 6.88
CA PHE A 12 -2.74 -3.57 5.76
C PHE A 12 -1.42 -4.26 5.37
N LEU A 13 -0.33 -3.49 5.24
CA LEU A 13 0.99 -4.03 4.95
C LEU A 13 1.42 -5.10 5.98
N TYR A 14 1.23 -4.84 7.29
CA TYR A 14 1.58 -5.80 8.33
C TYR A 14 0.71 -7.07 8.25
N GLN A 15 -0.58 -6.94 7.94
CA GLN A 15 -1.44 -8.11 7.72
C GLN A 15 -1.01 -8.93 6.52
N VAL A 16 -0.64 -8.30 5.41
CA VAL A 16 -0.10 -8.99 4.21
C VAL A 16 1.18 -9.75 4.58
N LEU A 17 2.11 -9.12 5.31
CA LEU A 17 3.34 -9.78 5.74
C LEU A 17 3.08 -10.97 6.67
N ARG A 18 2.11 -10.86 7.58
CA ARG A 18 1.68 -11.98 8.44
C ARG A 18 1.13 -13.13 7.61
N GLN A 19 0.26 -12.85 6.64
CA GLN A 19 -0.32 -13.89 5.78
C GLN A 19 0.71 -14.54 4.86
N LYS A 20 1.77 -13.81 4.47
CA LYS A 20 2.92 -14.37 3.74
C LYS A 20 3.87 -15.21 4.59
N GLY A 21 3.59 -15.40 5.89
CA GLY A 21 4.39 -16.23 6.79
C GLY A 21 5.65 -15.55 7.32
N CYS A 22 5.73 -14.21 7.28
CA CYS A 22 6.85 -13.50 7.87
C CYS A 22 6.81 -13.60 9.40
N THR A 23 7.96 -13.92 10.01
CA THR A 23 8.11 -13.92 11.46
C THR A 23 7.88 -12.53 12.05
N GLN A 24 7.33 -12.45 13.26
CA GLN A 24 7.07 -11.18 13.96
C GLN A 24 8.32 -10.29 14.06
N CYS A 25 9.52 -10.87 14.20
CA CYS A 25 10.78 -10.12 14.19
C CYS A 25 10.99 -9.34 12.88
N ARG A 26 10.75 -9.97 11.72
CA ARG A 26 10.88 -9.32 10.40
C ARG A 26 9.82 -8.23 10.20
N ILE A 27 8.60 -8.48 10.69
CA ILE A 27 7.52 -7.49 10.64
C ILE A 27 7.88 -6.28 11.49
N ASN A 28 8.45 -6.47 12.68
CA ASN A 28 8.90 -5.37 13.55
C ASN A 28 10.02 -4.55 12.90
N LEU A 29 10.96 -5.19 12.19
CA LEU A 29 11.99 -4.47 11.44
C LEU A 29 11.38 -3.56 10.36
N VAL A 30 10.43 -4.09 9.58
CA VAL A 30 9.71 -3.29 8.57
C VAL A 30 8.89 -2.18 9.25
N ALA A 31 8.21 -2.49 10.36
CA ALA A 31 7.43 -1.50 11.10
C ALA A 31 8.29 -0.34 11.61
N ASN A 32 9.47 -0.63 12.15
CA ASN A 32 10.41 0.39 12.60
C ASN A 32 11.00 1.19 11.43
N ALA A 33 11.31 0.54 10.30
CA ALA A 33 11.84 1.21 9.12
C ALA A 33 10.84 2.21 8.53
N VAL A 34 9.57 1.81 8.42
CA VAL A 34 8.52 2.66 7.85
C VAL A 34 8.06 3.74 8.84
N SER A 35 7.96 3.40 10.14
CA SER A 35 7.53 4.35 11.18
C SER A 35 8.59 5.35 11.64
N SER A 36 9.87 5.19 11.30
CA SER A 36 10.91 6.19 11.68
C SER A 36 11.01 7.38 10.73
N CYS A 37 10.11 7.48 9.74
CA CYS A 37 10.18 8.49 8.69
C CYS A 37 9.62 9.85 9.15
N TRP A 38 10.53 10.84 9.24
CA TRP A 38 10.19 12.24 9.46
C TRP A 38 10.25 13.02 8.15
N PHE A 39 9.27 13.90 7.95
CA PHE A 39 9.15 14.74 6.78
C PHE A 39 9.20 16.21 7.18
N SER A 40 9.85 17.04 6.36
CA SER A 40 9.72 18.50 6.42
C SER A 40 9.28 18.98 5.04
N VAL A 41 8.47 20.04 5.01
CA VAL A 41 8.06 20.68 3.76
C VAL A 41 8.85 21.97 3.63
N LEU A 42 9.47 22.19 2.47
CA LEU A 42 10.13 23.44 2.18
C LEU A 42 9.09 24.46 1.68
N VAL A 43 8.90 25.55 2.41
CA VAL A 43 7.97 26.63 2.06
C VAL A 43 8.77 27.90 1.87
N ASN A 44 8.75 28.45 0.66
CA ASN A 44 9.47 29.69 0.31
C ASN A 44 10.98 29.67 0.64
N GLY A 45 11.64 28.51 0.55
CA GLY A 45 13.07 28.38 0.84
C GLY A 45 13.39 28.03 2.29
N GLU A 46 12.41 28.06 3.20
CA GLU A 46 12.60 27.70 4.60
C GLU A 46 11.97 26.34 4.91
N HIS A 47 12.64 25.56 5.76
CA HIS A 47 12.09 24.29 6.24
C HIS A 47 10.96 24.56 7.24
N ALA A 48 9.75 24.12 6.91
CA ALA A 48 8.65 24.07 7.85
C ALA A 48 8.90 22.99 8.92
N ARG A 49 8.09 23.02 9.99
CA ARG A 49 8.16 22.07 11.11
C ARG A 49 8.12 20.62 10.62
N PHE A 50 8.91 19.77 11.27
CA PHE A 50 8.87 18.33 11.05
C PHE A 50 7.52 17.73 11.45
N PHE A 51 7.01 16.85 10.61
CA PHE A 51 5.85 16.03 10.91
C PHE A 51 6.13 14.57 10.61
N HIS A 52 5.34 13.72 11.27
CA HIS A 52 5.43 12.28 11.15
C HIS A 52 4.41 11.78 10.13
N SER A 53 4.77 10.78 9.31
CA SER A 53 3.79 10.18 8.41
C SER A 53 3.05 9.05 9.10
N THR A 54 1.73 9.04 8.99
CA THR A 54 0.87 7.98 9.54
C THR A 54 0.60 6.86 8.54
N ARG A 55 1.02 7.02 7.28
CA ARG A 55 0.79 6.08 6.18
C ARG A 55 1.80 6.26 5.06
N GLY A 56 1.78 5.34 4.12
CA GLY A 56 2.56 5.41 2.90
C GLY A 56 3.98 4.88 3.05
N LEU A 57 4.62 4.66 1.91
CA LEU A 57 5.97 4.16 1.77
C LEU A 57 6.85 5.26 1.19
N ARG A 58 8.13 5.31 1.56
CA ARG A 58 9.07 6.27 0.98
C ARG A 58 9.36 5.87 -0.45
N GLN A 59 9.05 6.74 -1.39
CA GLN A 59 9.57 6.60 -2.74
C GLN A 59 11.11 6.67 -2.66
N GLU A 60 11.82 5.84 -3.42
CA GLU A 60 13.30 5.72 -3.47
C GLU A 60 13.96 4.89 -2.36
N ASP A 61 13.21 4.33 -1.41
CA ASP A 61 13.75 3.35 -0.46
C ASP A 61 13.69 1.92 -1.02
N PRO A 62 14.80 1.16 -1.04
CA PRO A 62 14.83 -0.22 -1.51
C PRO A 62 13.80 -1.13 -0.81
N VAL A 63 13.55 -0.89 0.48
CA VAL A 63 12.55 -1.65 1.25
C VAL A 63 11.15 -1.32 0.74
N SER A 64 10.85 -0.04 0.57
CA SER A 64 9.58 0.45 0.03
C SER A 64 9.30 -0.07 -1.39
N HIS A 65 10.33 -0.21 -2.24
CA HIS A 65 10.21 -0.78 -3.58
C HIS A 65 9.83 -2.28 -3.56
N ALA A 66 10.32 -3.04 -2.58
CA ALA A 66 9.96 -4.46 -2.43
C ALA A 66 8.57 -4.66 -1.81
N LEU A 67 8.17 -3.78 -0.89
CA LEU A 67 6.90 -3.91 -0.17
C LEU A 67 5.69 -3.51 -1.01
N PHE A 68 5.83 -2.52 -1.90
CA PHE A 68 4.71 -2.03 -2.69
C PHE A 68 4.08 -3.11 -3.60
N PRO A 69 4.84 -3.85 -4.44
CA PRO A 69 4.29 -4.92 -5.27
C PRO A 69 3.60 -6.00 -4.43
N LEU A 70 4.21 -6.40 -3.30
CA LEU A 70 3.62 -7.39 -2.40
C LEU A 70 2.23 -6.97 -1.91
N THR A 71 2.07 -5.70 -1.53
CA THR A 71 0.76 -5.19 -1.11
C THR A 71 -0.23 -5.07 -2.26
N ALA A 72 0.24 -4.67 -3.44
CA ALA A 72 -0.61 -4.53 -4.63
C ALA A 72 -1.13 -5.89 -5.11
N ASP A 73 -0.28 -6.91 -5.17
CA ASP A 73 -0.65 -8.27 -5.56
C ASP A 73 -1.67 -8.86 -4.58
N TYR A 74 -1.46 -8.65 -3.27
CA TYR A 74 -2.38 -9.14 -2.26
C TYR A 74 -3.74 -8.45 -2.31
N LEU A 75 -3.73 -7.15 -2.61
CA LEU A 75 -4.96 -6.39 -2.81
C LEU A 75 -5.70 -6.89 -4.05
N SER A 76 -5.00 -7.11 -5.18
CA SER A 76 -5.60 -7.64 -6.41
C SER A 76 -6.24 -9.00 -6.16
N TRP A 77 -5.49 -9.92 -5.57
CA TRP A 77 -6.01 -11.26 -5.23
C TRP A 77 -7.21 -11.21 -4.28
N GLY A 78 -7.19 -10.30 -3.30
CA GLY A 78 -8.30 -10.12 -2.37
C GLY A 78 -9.56 -9.61 -3.09
N LEU A 79 -9.39 -8.65 -4.00
CA LEU A 79 -10.48 -8.15 -4.84
C LEU A 79 -11.02 -9.25 -5.76
N ASP A 80 -10.16 -9.99 -6.44
CA ASP A 80 -10.56 -11.09 -7.33
C ASP A 80 -11.38 -12.15 -6.59
N ARG A 81 -10.97 -12.50 -5.37
CA ARG A 81 -11.74 -13.40 -4.49
C ARG A 81 -13.09 -12.83 -4.09
N LEU A 82 -13.14 -11.54 -3.74
CA LEU A 82 -14.39 -10.88 -3.41
C LEU A 82 -15.35 -10.87 -4.61
N PHE A 83 -14.86 -10.54 -5.80
CA PHE A 83 -15.65 -10.58 -7.03
C PHE A 83 -16.14 -11.99 -7.38
N ALA A 84 -15.31 -13.02 -7.19
CA ALA A 84 -15.74 -14.41 -7.40
C ALA A 84 -16.84 -14.84 -6.41
N SER A 85 -16.80 -14.34 -5.17
CA SER A 85 -17.82 -14.66 -4.16
C SER A 85 -19.14 -13.89 -4.33
N HIS A 86 -19.09 -12.69 -4.93
CA HIS A 86 -20.24 -11.81 -5.10
C HIS A 86 -20.40 -11.43 -6.58
N LEU A 87 -21.12 -12.28 -7.32
CA LEU A 87 -21.49 -12.07 -8.73
C LEU A 87 -22.34 -10.80 -8.99
N SER A 88 -22.82 -10.08 -7.97
CA SER A 88 -23.62 -8.85 -8.18
C SER A 88 -22.77 -7.59 -8.34
N MET A 89 -21.45 -7.69 -8.24
CA MET A 89 -20.51 -6.55 -8.29
C MET A 89 -19.82 -6.40 -9.66
N TYR A 90 -20.45 -6.87 -10.74
CA TYR A 90 -19.99 -6.52 -12.09
C TYR A 90 -20.36 -5.07 -12.38
N TYR A 91 -19.37 -4.21 -12.62
CA TYR A 91 -19.64 -2.92 -13.23
C TYR A 91 -20.16 -3.17 -14.65
N GLN A 92 -21.40 -2.78 -14.91
CA GLN A 92 -21.90 -2.71 -16.27
C GLN A 92 -21.44 -1.38 -16.86
N THR A 93 -20.39 -1.39 -17.67
CA THR A 93 -20.11 -0.27 -18.57
C THR A 93 -21.28 -0.12 -19.54
N PRO A 94 -21.75 1.12 -19.83
CA PRO A 94 -22.76 1.35 -20.85
C PRO A 94 -22.13 1.06 -22.21
N GLY A 95 -22.26 -0.19 -22.65
CA GLY A 95 -21.52 -0.74 -23.78
C GLY A 95 -21.13 -2.17 -23.43
N ARG A 96 -22.01 -3.11 -23.79
CA ARG A 96 -22.10 -4.52 -23.42
C ARG A 96 -20.86 -5.37 -23.76
N VAL A 97 -19.70 -5.05 -23.20
CA VAL A 97 -18.49 -5.85 -23.29
C VAL A 97 -18.30 -6.53 -21.94
N ARG A 98 -18.65 -7.83 -21.90
CA ARG A 98 -18.20 -8.70 -20.81
C ARG A 98 -16.76 -9.09 -21.12
N CYS A 99 -15.81 -8.33 -20.59
CA CYS A 99 -14.41 -8.73 -20.63
C CYS A 99 -14.18 -9.74 -19.51
N PRO A 100 -13.73 -10.98 -19.79
CA PRO A 100 -12.89 -11.68 -18.84
C PRO A 100 -11.53 -10.96 -18.84
N THR A 101 -10.95 -10.76 -17.66
CA THR A 101 -9.51 -10.55 -17.56
C THR A 101 -8.77 -11.78 -18.06
#